data_AF-A0A1X2IIX7-F1
#
_entry.id   AF-A0A1X2IIX7-F1
#
_cell.length_a   1.000
_cell.length_b   1.000
_cell.length_c   1.000
_cell.angle_alpha   90.00
_cell.angle_beta   90.00
_cell.angle_gamma   90.00
#
_symmetry.space_group_name_H-M   'P 1'
#
loop_
_entity.id
_entity.type
_entity.pdbx_description
1 polymer ?
#
loop_
_entity_poly.entity_id
_entity_poly.type
_entity_poly.pdbx_seq_one_letter_code
_entity_poly.pdbx_strand_id
1 'polypeptide(L)'
;MLSNSLHRVARHSAHRLIIQQCQYATKKSAASKINPDAVDVSQAVRVLKAMEVGHPSHQIEAHIQCKIEKSTPLIRGSLVLPKSIKQEATIVVFATGKKADEARAAGAQYVGGEELIEQVQKGEFKFDKCISTPQMFPAVTKIARILGPKGLMPTVKKGTVTDDVTDIVRKSKSSFDFKGDKYGVLHTGIGKVEFESSDIEGNLQAILEELRVFGKANNLKAFIQTVSLSSTRGPGIAIANGASLRLNATYRPVKLHSNARSFNTSQVAASSHGLLRLKEYYDSTLAEDLMILGYDHSRVAPSKSKYPDLEVQIDRALQATGEQQDDTVAADTPYVTRTRKGGKPVKPITPLKSANVVPRLDKITLHAMIKDAIGNKSNLLSAFMAFQSITGIRPEVVYARTSVANWKLREGMPIGVKVTLRGEEMYQFMDKLVEIVLPRLKEWPGMSITAGDGNGNVAIGFPPSALALFPEIESSFDVYPKMTGFDVTFNTSAFTNTDGRLLLSGFSVPFTKTK
;
A
#
# COMPACT_ATOMS: atom_id res chain seq x y z
N MET A 1 18.94 -21.97 -72.29
CA MET A 1 18.07 -21.05 -71.50
C MET A 1 17.04 -21.75 -70.60
N LEU A 2 16.86 -23.08 -70.66
CA LEU A 2 15.86 -23.79 -69.84
C LEU A 2 16.35 -24.33 -68.48
N SER A 3 17.68 -24.42 -68.23
CA SER A 3 18.19 -24.94 -66.94
C SER A 3 18.15 -23.90 -65.79
N ASN A 4 18.28 -22.61 -66.11
CA ASN A 4 18.29 -21.53 -65.12
C ASN A 4 16.90 -21.14 -64.60
N SER A 5 15.81 -21.41 -65.34
CA SER A 5 14.44 -21.17 -64.84
C SER A 5 14.01 -22.27 -63.86
N LEU A 6 14.34 -23.54 -64.16
CA LEU A 6 14.08 -24.69 -63.27
C LEU A 6 14.80 -24.55 -61.92
N HIS A 7 16.04 -24.06 -61.91
CA HIS A 7 16.77 -23.80 -60.65
C HIS A 7 16.15 -22.66 -59.83
N ARG A 8 15.56 -21.63 -60.47
CA ARG A 8 14.88 -20.52 -59.77
C ARG A 8 13.55 -20.95 -59.18
N VAL A 9 12.78 -21.77 -59.91
CA VAL A 9 11.51 -22.33 -59.43
C VAL A 9 11.75 -23.34 -58.31
N ALA A 10 12.78 -24.18 -58.41
CA ALA A 10 13.16 -25.12 -57.36
C ALA A 10 13.66 -24.43 -56.07
N ARG A 11 14.39 -23.30 -56.20
CA ARG A 11 14.79 -22.50 -55.02
C ARG A 11 13.60 -21.81 -54.37
N HIS A 12 12.63 -21.30 -55.13
CA HIS A 12 11.43 -20.70 -54.54
C HIS A 12 10.48 -21.73 -53.90
N SER A 13 10.34 -22.93 -54.47
CA SER A 13 9.55 -24.00 -53.86
C SER A 13 10.22 -24.55 -52.60
N ALA A 14 11.55 -24.72 -52.61
CA ALA A 14 12.32 -25.13 -51.44
C ALA A 14 12.27 -24.07 -50.33
N HIS A 15 12.36 -22.77 -50.66
CA HIS A 15 12.24 -21.70 -49.67
C HIS A 15 10.82 -21.61 -49.07
N ARG A 16 9.77 -21.87 -49.87
CA ARG A 16 8.39 -21.99 -49.36
C ARG A 16 8.20 -23.22 -48.47
N LEU A 17 8.77 -24.37 -48.84
CA LEU A 17 8.74 -25.59 -48.02
C LEU A 17 9.52 -25.43 -46.72
N ILE A 18 10.68 -24.75 -46.73
CA ILE A 18 11.46 -24.44 -45.53
C ILE A 18 10.70 -23.44 -44.65
N ILE A 19 10.09 -22.39 -45.21
CA ILE A 19 9.25 -21.45 -44.44
C ILE A 19 8.02 -22.17 -43.87
N GLN A 20 7.40 -23.08 -44.63
CA GLN A 20 6.24 -23.84 -44.20
C GLN A 20 6.60 -24.90 -43.14
N GLN A 21 7.78 -25.53 -43.24
CA GLN A 21 8.32 -26.43 -42.20
C GLN A 21 8.77 -25.66 -40.96
N CYS A 22 9.33 -24.44 -41.08
CA CYS A 22 9.60 -23.55 -39.95
C CYS A 22 8.30 -23.04 -39.30
N GLN A 23 7.23 -22.83 -40.08
CA GLN A 23 5.90 -22.48 -39.57
C GLN A 23 5.16 -23.67 -38.93
N TYR A 24 5.53 -24.91 -39.27
CA TYR A 24 5.00 -26.13 -38.64
C TYR A 24 5.83 -26.60 -37.45
N ALA A 25 7.14 -26.36 -37.42
CA ALA A 25 8.00 -26.59 -36.25
C ALA A 25 7.71 -25.60 -35.10
N THR A 26 7.07 -24.46 -35.39
CA THR A 26 6.59 -23.49 -34.39
C THR A 26 5.19 -23.79 -33.87
N LYS A 27 4.58 -24.92 -34.28
CA LYS A 27 3.27 -25.40 -33.79
C LYS A 27 3.37 -26.77 -33.11
N LYS A 28 4.25 -26.94 -32.11
CA LYS A 28 4.07 -27.94 -31.03
C LYS A 28 5.02 -27.78 -29.84
N SER A 29 4.72 -26.83 -28.98
CA SER A 29 4.53 -27.09 -27.55
C SER A 29 3.75 -25.91 -27.02
N ALA A 30 2.51 -26.13 -26.58
CA ALA A 30 1.81 -25.12 -25.80
C ALA A 30 2.67 -24.85 -24.57
N ALA A 31 3.48 -23.80 -24.62
CA ALA A 31 4.26 -23.34 -23.49
C ALA A 31 3.24 -23.10 -22.38
N SER A 32 3.29 -23.93 -21.34
CA SER A 32 2.57 -23.67 -20.10
C SER A 32 2.83 -22.22 -19.75
N LYS A 33 1.77 -21.42 -19.57
CA LYS A 33 1.85 -20.03 -19.10
C LYS A 33 2.52 -20.05 -17.71
N ILE A 34 3.84 -20.08 -17.70
CA ILE A 34 4.67 -19.94 -16.51
C ILE A 34 4.91 -18.44 -16.41
N ASN A 35 4.50 -17.84 -15.29
CA ASN A 35 4.78 -16.43 -15.03
C ASN A 35 6.31 -16.23 -15.08
N PRO A 36 6.83 -15.29 -15.88
CA PRO A 36 8.27 -15.03 -15.98
C PRO A 36 8.87 -14.52 -14.65
N ASP A 37 8.03 -14.02 -13.75
CA ASP A 37 8.39 -13.50 -12.43
C ASP A 37 8.28 -14.56 -11.30
N ALA A 38 8.16 -15.83 -11.65
CA ALA A 38 7.95 -16.87 -10.65
C ALA A 38 9.27 -17.22 -9.94
N VAL A 39 9.29 -16.98 -8.64
CA VAL A 39 10.47 -17.11 -7.78
C VAL A 39 10.42 -18.43 -7.02
N ASP A 40 11.57 -18.98 -6.65
CA ASP A 40 11.65 -20.14 -5.76
C ASP A 40 11.18 -19.81 -4.34
N VAL A 41 10.69 -20.78 -3.58
CA VAL A 41 10.11 -20.54 -2.25
C VAL A 41 11.15 -19.94 -1.29
N SER A 42 12.36 -20.50 -1.23
CA SER A 42 13.46 -19.97 -0.41
C SER A 42 13.78 -18.52 -0.78
N GLN A 43 13.81 -18.20 -2.07
CA GLN A 43 14.10 -16.83 -2.53
C GLN A 43 12.97 -15.86 -2.17
N ALA A 44 11.71 -16.27 -2.35
CA ALA A 44 10.55 -15.48 -1.97
C ALA A 44 10.54 -15.18 -0.47
N VAL A 45 10.80 -16.18 0.38
CA VAL A 45 10.91 -16.01 1.84
C VAL A 45 12.02 -15.04 2.22
N ARG A 46 13.20 -15.11 1.57
CA ARG A 46 14.30 -14.16 1.82
C ARG A 46 13.90 -12.73 1.50
N VAL A 47 13.20 -12.52 0.38
CA VAL A 47 12.71 -11.19 -0.02
C VAL A 47 11.68 -10.68 1.00
N LEU A 48 10.73 -11.52 1.40
CA LEU A 48 9.71 -11.14 2.39
C LEU A 48 10.33 -10.79 3.75
N LYS A 49 11.33 -11.57 4.21
CA LYS A 49 12.09 -11.25 5.43
C LYS A 49 12.86 -9.93 5.34
N ALA A 50 13.48 -9.66 4.19
CA ALA A 50 14.19 -8.41 3.96
C ALA A 50 13.27 -7.17 3.92
N MET A 51 11.99 -7.36 3.55
CA MET A 51 11.00 -6.29 3.54
C MET A 51 10.44 -5.97 4.93
N GLU A 52 10.40 -6.95 5.83
CA GLU A 52 9.84 -6.80 7.18
C GLU A 52 10.89 -6.63 8.28
N VAL A 53 12.01 -5.98 7.92
CA VAL A 53 13.05 -5.59 8.88
C VAL A 53 12.43 -4.69 9.96
N GLY A 54 12.60 -5.11 11.23
CA GLY A 54 12.06 -4.41 12.40
C GLY A 54 10.79 -5.02 12.98
N HIS A 55 10.18 -6.03 12.34
CA HIS A 55 8.94 -6.67 12.82
C HIS A 55 8.99 -8.21 12.73
N PRO A 56 9.72 -8.87 13.64
CA PRO A 56 9.95 -10.32 13.56
C PRO A 56 8.69 -11.16 13.84
N SER A 57 7.68 -10.58 14.50
CA SER A 57 6.42 -11.26 14.83
C SER A 57 5.39 -11.29 13.69
N HIS A 58 5.66 -10.67 12.54
CA HIS A 58 4.73 -10.66 11.42
C HIS A 58 4.57 -12.04 10.79
N GLN A 59 3.39 -12.25 10.19
CA GLN A 59 3.02 -13.52 9.58
C GLN A 59 3.27 -13.48 8.08
N ILE A 60 3.87 -14.56 7.59
CA ILE A 60 3.98 -14.89 6.17
C ILE A 60 2.75 -15.73 5.81
N GLU A 61 1.99 -15.24 4.84
CA GLU A 61 0.75 -15.84 4.36
C GLU A 61 0.96 -16.42 2.96
N ALA A 62 0.24 -17.50 2.66
CA ALA A 62 0.05 -17.97 1.31
C ALA A 62 -1.36 -17.68 0.81
N HIS A 63 -1.41 -17.25 -0.44
CA HIS A 63 -2.62 -17.13 -1.22
C HIS A 63 -2.57 -18.18 -2.33
N ILE A 64 -3.47 -19.16 -2.23
CA ILE A 64 -3.54 -20.26 -3.19
C ILE A 64 -4.85 -20.11 -3.97
N GLN A 65 -4.75 -19.86 -5.27
CA GLN A 65 -5.91 -19.87 -6.15
C GLN A 65 -6.20 -21.30 -6.57
N CYS A 66 -7.33 -21.82 -6.13
CA CYS A 66 -7.88 -23.09 -6.58
C CYS A 66 -8.96 -22.85 -7.64
N LYS A 67 -9.06 -23.76 -8.60
CA LYS A 67 -10.17 -23.80 -9.56
C LYS A 67 -11.36 -24.45 -8.88
N ILE A 68 -12.42 -23.67 -8.69
CA ILE A 68 -13.70 -24.15 -8.15
C ILE A 68 -14.77 -24.04 -9.24
N GLU A 69 -15.57 -25.10 -9.41
CA GLU A 69 -16.76 -25.10 -10.27
C GLU A 69 -18.02 -24.88 -9.43
N LYS A 70 -19.12 -24.44 -10.05
CA LYS A 70 -20.33 -24.01 -9.33
C LYS A 70 -20.95 -25.11 -8.43
N SER A 71 -20.67 -26.38 -8.68
CA SER A 71 -21.17 -27.53 -7.92
C SER A 71 -20.19 -28.06 -6.85
N THR A 72 -18.96 -27.54 -6.77
CA THR A 72 -17.96 -28.05 -5.82
C THR A 72 -18.21 -27.48 -4.42
N PRO A 73 -18.19 -28.31 -3.36
CA PRO A 73 -18.31 -27.81 -1.99
C PRO A 73 -17.15 -26.90 -1.61
N LEU A 74 -17.41 -25.94 -0.71
CA LEU A 74 -16.38 -25.00 -0.24
C LEU A 74 -15.22 -25.74 0.43
N ILE A 75 -13.99 -25.42 0.02
CA ILE A 75 -12.77 -26.00 0.57
C ILE A 75 -12.68 -25.68 2.06
N ARG A 76 -12.70 -26.72 2.90
CA ARG A 76 -12.46 -26.65 4.34
C ARG A 76 -11.65 -27.87 4.74
N GLY A 77 -10.56 -27.65 5.45
CA GLY A 77 -9.70 -28.72 5.93
C GLY A 77 -9.06 -28.36 7.27
N SER A 78 -8.56 -29.39 7.96
CA SER A 78 -7.75 -29.26 9.16
C SER A 78 -6.49 -30.08 8.96
N LEU A 79 -5.34 -29.49 9.20
CA LEU A 79 -4.02 -30.07 8.98
C LEU A 79 -3.14 -29.82 10.22
N VAL A 80 -2.24 -30.75 10.53
CA VAL A 80 -1.18 -30.49 11.51
C VAL A 80 0.04 -29.98 10.76
N LEU A 81 0.48 -28.75 11.07
CA LEU A 81 1.68 -28.18 10.47
C LEU A 81 2.93 -28.80 11.12
N PRO A 82 3.98 -29.13 10.34
CA PRO A 82 5.28 -29.55 10.87
C PRO A 82 5.87 -28.57 11.89
N LYS A 83 5.76 -27.26 11.61
CA LYS A 83 6.11 -26.21 12.55
C LYS A 83 4.91 -25.34 12.89
N SER A 84 4.56 -25.30 14.17
CA SER A 84 3.39 -24.58 14.69
C SER A 84 3.56 -23.06 14.62
N ILE A 85 2.54 -22.37 14.10
CA ILE A 85 2.49 -20.90 14.02
C ILE A 85 1.96 -20.28 15.32
N LYS A 86 1.00 -20.99 15.96
CA LYS A 86 0.32 -20.54 17.19
C LYS A 86 1.05 -21.08 18.42
N GLN A 87 0.86 -20.37 19.53
CA GLN A 87 1.13 -20.90 20.86
C GLN A 87 0.26 -22.15 21.10
N GLU A 88 0.75 -23.09 21.91
CA GLU A 88 0.03 -24.33 22.20
C GLU A 88 -1.39 -24.01 22.67
N ALA A 89 -2.38 -24.56 21.98
CA ALA A 89 -3.79 -24.30 22.29
C ALA A 89 -4.10 -24.79 23.71
N THR A 90 -4.83 -23.98 24.48
CA THR A 90 -5.31 -24.43 25.79
C THR A 90 -6.53 -25.33 25.59
N ILE A 91 -6.40 -26.62 25.91
CA ILE A 91 -7.41 -27.64 25.67
C ILE A 91 -8.11 -28.02 26.97
N VAL A 92 -9.45 -27.94 26.94
CA VAL A 92 -10.33 -28.46 27.99
C VAL A 92 -10.98 -29.74 27.50
N VAL A 93 -10.93 -30.79 28.33
CA VAL A 93 -11.58 -32.07 28.05
C VAL A 93 -12.65 -32.36 29.10
N PHE A 94 -13.88 -32.55 28.64
CA PHE A 94 -14.99 -33.01 29.47
C PHE A 94 -15.12 -34.52 29.37
N ALA A 95 -14.63 -35.22 30.40
CA ALA A 95 -14.64 -36.68 30.49
C ALA A 95 -14.72 -37.13 31.95
N THR A 96 -15.28 -38.31 32.18
CA THR A 96 -15.38 -38.97 33.48
C THR A 96 -14.63 -40.30 33.49
N GLY A 97 -14.10 -40.69 34.65
CA GLY A 97 -13.41 -41.97 34.84
C GLY A 97 -12.10 -42.12 34.04
N LYS A 98 -11.83 -43.34 33.56
CA LYS A 98 -10.54 -43.72 32.92
C LYS A 98 -10.14 -42.83 31.74
N LYS A 99 -11.12 -42.33 30.97
CA LYS A 99 -10.89 -41.42 29.84
C LYS A 99 -10.34 -40.05 30.26
N ALA A 100 -10.64 -39.62 31.49
CA ALA A 100 -10.09 -38.38 32.04
C ALA A 100 -8.58 -38.51 32.30
N ASP A 101 -8.14 -39.67 32.79
CA ASP A 101 -6.73 -39.92 33.07
C ASP A 101 -5.92 -40.06 31.78
N GLU A 102 -6.49 -40.71 30.75
CA GLU A 102 -5.93 -40.76 29.40
C GLU A 102 -5.77 -39.37 28.77
N ALA A 103 -6.76 -38.49 28.96
CA ALA A 103 -6.73 -37.11 28.48
C ALA A 103 -5.64 -36.27 29.18
N ARG A 104 -5.47 -36.48 30.50
CA ARG A 104 -4.42 -35.82 31.29
C ARG A 104 -3.04 -36.30 30.86
N ALA A 105 -2.89 -37.60 30.60
CA ALA A 105 -1.65 -38.19 30.06
C ALA A 105 -1.32 -37.71 28.64
N ALA A 106 -2.33 -37.46 27.80
CA ALA A 106 -2.15 -36.84 26.47
C ALA A 106 -1.77 -35.34 26.54
N GLY A 107 -1.84 -34.76 27.73
CA GLY A 107 -1.43 -33.39 28.03
C GLY A 107 -2.49 -32.34 27.73
N ALA A 108 -3.76 -32.62 28.03
CA ALA A 108 -4.78 -31.59 28.15
C ALA A 108 -4.54 -30.77 29.45
N GLN A 109 -4.62 -29.43 29.38
CA GLN A 109 -4.36 -28.59 30.57
C GLN A 109 -5.46 -28.75 31.64
N TYR A 110 -6.71 -28.88 31.21
CA TYR A 110 -7.84 -29.01 32.13
C TYR A 110 -8.72 -30.20 31.73
N VAL A 111 -8.94 -31.10 32.69
CA VAL A 111 -9.78 -32.28 32.51
C VAL A 111 -10.75 -32.36 33.69
N GLY A 112 -12.05 -32.46 33.42
CA GLY A 112 -13.04 -32.50 34.48
C GLY A 112 -14.43 -32.96 34.04
N GLY A 113 -15.26 -33.28 35.04
CA GLY A 113 -16.67 -33.65 34.89
C GLY A 113 -17.59 -32.43 35.05
N GLU A 114 -18.60 -32.54 35.92
CA GLU A 114 -19.58 -31.48 36.17
C GLU A 114 -19.00 -30.27 36.92
N GLU A 115 -17.96 -30.47 37.74
CA GLU A 115 -17.30 -29.39 38.49
C GLU A 115 -16.71 -28.31 37.56
N LEU A 116 -16.13 -28.74 36.43
CA LEU A 116 -15.54 -27.84 35.44
C LEU A 116 -16.62 -27.06 34.69
N ILE A 117 -17.84 -27.62 34.58
CA ILE A 117 -18.98 -26.98 33.91
C ILE A 117 -19.41 -25.73 34.69
N GLU A 118 -19.52 -25.83 36.01
CA GLU A 118 -19.89 -24.69 36.87
C GLU A 118 -18.85 -23.57 36.84
N GLN A 119 -17.57 -23.95 36.81
CA GLN A 119 -16.45 -23.02 36.70
C GLN A 119 -16.43 -22.26 35.37
N VAL A 120 -16.73 -22.95 34.26
CA VAL A 120 -16.86 -22.30 32.95
C VAL A 120 -18.09 -21.39 32.89
N GLN A 121 -19.16 -21.73 33.59
CA GLN A 121 -20.35 -20.88 33.72
C GLN A 121 -20.06 -19.58 34.49
N LYS A 122 -19.19 -19.62 35.51
CA LYS A 122 -18.70 -18.44 36.24
C LYS A 122 -17.74 -17.57 35.41
N GLY A 123 -17.22 -18.08 34.29
CA GLY A 123 -16.44 -17.31 33.32
C GLY A 123 -14.95 -17.17 33.65
N GLU A 124 -14.42 -18.03 34.51
CA GLU A 124 -13.07 -17.90 35.07
C GLU A 124 -11.96 -18.38 34.11
N PHE A 125 -12.29 -19.26 33.15
CA PHE A 125 -11.31 -19.91 32.27
C PHE A 125 -11.26 -19.35 30.85
N LYS A 126 -10.05 -19.08 30.36
CA LYS A 126 -9.75 -18.83 28.95
C LYS A 126 -9.18 -20.11 28.34
N PHE A 127 -9.87 -20.66 27.35
CA PHE A 127 -9.42 -21.84 26.61
C PHE A 127 -9.81 -21.73 25.14
N ASP A 128 -9.06 -22.46 24.29
CA ASP A 128 -9.12 -22.33 22.83
C ASP A 128 -9.81 -23.50 22.15
N LYS A 129 -9.80 -24.70 22.75
CA LYS A 129 -10.47 -25.89 22.23
C LYS A 129 -11.14 -26.67 23.36
N CYS A 130 -12.33 -27.19 23.06
CA CYS A 130 -13.12 -28.03 23.93
C CYS A 130 -13.38 -29.37 23.25
N ILE A 131 -13.07 -30.45 23.96
CA ILE A 131 -13.29 -31.83 23.56
C ILE A 131 -14.19 -32.48 24.60
N SER A 132 -15.13 -33.32 24.17
CA SER A 132 -16.06 -33.98 25.09
C SER A 132 -16.29 -35.43 24.70
N THR A 133 -16.45 -36.31 25.68
CA THR A 133 -16.96 -37.65 25.41
C THR A 133 -18.47 -37.60 25.17
N PRO A 134 -19.04 -38.53 24.38
CA PRO A 134 -20.49 -38.60 24.15
C PRO A 134 -21.31 -38.65 25.45
N GLN A 135 -20.76 -39.25 26.51
CA GLN A 135 -21.39 -39.35 27.83
C GLN A 135 -21.52 -37.98 28.52
N MET A 136 -20.51 -37.13 28.42
CA MET A 136 -20.51 -35.80 29.05
C MET A 136 -21.13 -34.71 28.17
N PHE A 137 -21.35 -34.99 26.90
CA PHE A 137 -21.88 -34.02 25.94
C PHE A 137 -23.24 -33.41 26.36
N PRO A 138 -24.24 -34.17 26.88
CA PRO A 138 -25.50 -33.61 27.37
C PRO A 138 -25.30 -32.58 28.49
N ALA A 139 -24.34 -32.80 29.38
CA ALA A 139 -24.04 -31.84 30.45
C ALA A 139 -23.41 -30.55 29.89
N VAL A 140 -22.54 -30.65 28.87
CA VAL A 140 -21.91 -29.50 28.20
C VAL A 140 -22.92 -28.63 27.44
N THR A 141 -24.07 -29.19 27.00
CA THR A 141 -25.14 -28.40 26.37
C THR A 141 -25.71 -27.30 27.27
N LYS A 142 -25.64 -27.44 28.59
CA LYS A 142 -26.05 -26.39 29.55
C LYS A 142 -25.22 -25.10 29.38
N ILE A 143 -23.96 -25.23 28.93
CA ILE A 143 -23.04 -24.10 28.70
C ILE A 143 -23.04 -23.65 27.23
N ALA A 144 -23.90 -24.22 26.38
CA ALA A 144 -23.95 -23.89 24.96
C ALA A 144 -24.18 -22.39 24.69
N ARG A 145 -24.89 -21.69 25.60
CA ARG A 145 -25.10 -20.23 25.51
C ARG A 145 -23.79 -19.43 25.56
N ILE A 146 -22.77 -19.95 26.24
CA ILE A 146 -21.44 -19.32 26.36
C ILE A 146 -20.48 -19.84 25.27
N LEU A 147 -20.47 -21.16 25.02
CA LEU A 147 -19.55 -21.78 24.06
C LEU A 147 -19.95 -21.57 22.59
N GLY A 148 -21.25 -21.43 22.31
CA GLY A 148 -21.82 -21.21 20.99
C GLY A 148 -21.27 -19.98 20.28
N PRO A 149 -21.43 -18.75 20.83
CA PRO A 149 -20.93 -17.53 20.19
C PRO A 149 -19.41 -17.51 20.05
N LYS A 150 -18.69 -18.22 20.93
CA LYS A 150 -17.23 -18.36 20.85
C LYS A 150 -16.75 -19.41 19.85
N GLY A 151 -17.65 -20.21 19.27
CA GLY A 151 -17.30 -21.28 18.32
C GLY A 151 -16.57 -22.48 18.96
N LEU A 152 -16.56 -22.56 20.29
CA LEU A 152 -15.88 -23.58 21.10
C LEU A 152 -16.75 -24.81 21.36
N MET A 153 -18.01 -24.79 20.94
CA MET A 153 -18.93 -25.92 21.16
C MET A 153 -18.41 -27.19 20.47
N PRO A 154 -18.27 -28.31 21.19
CA PRO A 154 -17.86 -29.57 20.57
C PRO A 154 -18.99 -30.07 19.64
N THR A 155 -18.62 -30.62 18.49
CA THR A 155 -19.58 -31.12 17.50
C THR A 155 -19.09 -32.43 16.89
N VAL A 156 -20.02 -33.35 16.64
CA VAL A 156 -19.71 -34.64 15.99
C VAL A 156 -19.11 -34.43 14.60
N LYS A 157 -19.58 -33.42 13.86
CA LYS A 157 -19.05 -33.07 12.52
C LYS A 157 -17.59 -32.63 12.53
N LYS A 158 -17.13 -31.95 13.59
CA LYS A 158 -15.72 -31.58 13.77
C LYS A 158 -14.88 -32.73 14.36
N GLY A 159 -15.52 -33.86 14.71
CA GLY A 159 -14.84 -34.97 15.38
C GLY A 159 -14.32 -34.63 16.77
N THR A 160 -14.88 -33.61 17.44
CA THR A 160 -14.48 -33.22 18.81
C THR A 160 -15.34 -33.89 19.89
N VAL A 161 -16.36 -34.66 19.48
CA VAL A 161 -17.17 -35.52 20.35
C VAL A 161 -16.85 -36.97 20.00
N THR A 162 -15.98 -37.60 20.77
CA THR A 162 -15.43 -38.93 20.48
C THR A 162 -15.02 -39.66 21.75
N ASP A 163 -14.88 -40.97 21.65
CA ASP A 163 -14.34 -41.80 22.72
C ASP A 163 -12.81 -41.88 22.73
N ASP A 164 -12.17 -41.69 21.57
CA ASP A 164 -10.71 -41.71 21.41
C ASP A 164 -10.09 -40.34 21.71
N VAL A 165 -9.96 -40.03 23.00
CA VAL A 165 -9.57 -38.69 23.47
C VAL A 165 -8.08 -38.39 23.21
N THR A 166 -7.21 -39.40 23.29
CA THR A 166 -5.74 -39.24 23.22
C THR A 166 -5.26 -38.68 21.88
N ASP A 167 -5.71 -39.27 20.77
CA ASP A 167 -5.33 -38.88 19.42
C ASP A 167 -5.87 -37.50 19.05
N ILE A 168 -7.08 -37.19 19.51
CA ILE A 168 -7.73 -35.92 19.21
C ILE A 168 -7.13 -34.79 20.02
N VAL A 169 -6.73 -35.03 21.28
CA VAL A 169 -5.97 -34.04 22.06
C VAL A 169 -4.64 -33.75 21.37
N ARG A 170 -3.89 -34.77 20.92
CA ARG A 170 -2.62 -34.58 20.20
C ARG A 170 -2.78 -33.80 18.90
N LYS A 171 -3.76 -34.17 18.07
CA LYS A 171 -4.06 -33.46 16.82
C LYS A 171 -4.56 -32.04 17.09
N SER A 172 -5.34 -31.84 18.14
CA SER A 172 -5.93 -30.55 18.47
C SER A 172 -4.91 -29.52 18.94
N LYS A 173 -3.79 -29.94 19.55
CA LYS A 173 -2.71 -29.05 20.00
C LYS A 173 -2.10 -28.24 18.86
N SER A 174 -1.89 -28.86 17.71
CA SER A 174 -1.22 -28.27 16.54
C SER A 174 -2.11 -28.17 15.29
N SER A 175 -3.39 -28.52 15.41
CA SER A 175 -4.35 -28.46 14.30
C SER A 175 -4.56 -27.02 13.82
N PHE A 176 -4.27 -26.85 12.54
CA PHE A 176 -4.41 -25.65 11.74
C PHE A 176 -5.58 -25.83 10.78
N ASP A 177 -6.61 -25.00 10.96
CA ASP A 177 -7.80 -25.02 10.11
C ASP A 177 -7.64 -24.02 8.97
N PHE A 178 -7.95 -24.46 7.76
CA PHE A 178 -7.93 -23.61 6.57
C PHE A 178 -9.28 -23.63 5.86
N LYS A 179 -9.70 -22.47 5.36
CA LYS A 179 -11.00 -22.26 4.70
C LYS A 179 -10.82 -21.45 3.44
N GLY A 180 -11.26 -22.00 2.32
CA GLY A 180 -11.33 -21.29 1.04
C GLY A 180 -12.52 -20.32 1.00
N ASP A 181 -12.37 -19.26 0.21
CA ASP A 181 -13.46 -18.36 -0.12
C ASP A 181 -14.34 -18.90 -1.26
N LYS A 182 -15.50 -18.28 -1.49
CA LYS A 182 -16.44 -18.62 -2.57
C LYS A 182 -15.79 -18.59 -3.95
N TYR A 183 -14.77 -17.75 -4.14
CA TYR A 183 -14.00 -17.62 -5.38
C TYR A 183 -12.86 -18.64 -5.52
N GLY A 184 -12.66 -19.51 -4.53
CA GLY A 184 -11.61 -20.52 -4.53
C GLY A 184 -10.22 -20.03 -4.17
N VAL A 185 -10.10 -18.83 -3.60
CA VAL A 185 -8.85 -18.38 -2.99
C VAL A 185 -8.77 -18.91 -1.57
N LEU A 186 -7.64 -19.51 -1.23
CA LEU A 186 -7.29 -19.89 0.13
C LEU A 186 -6.29 -18.88 0.69
N HIS A 187 -6.66 -18.21 1.79
CA HIS A 187 -5.77 -17.34 2.55
C HIS A 187 -5.34 -18.05 3.83
N THR A 188 -4.06 -18.40 3.94
CA THR A 188 -3.53 -19.17 5.08
C THR A 188 -2.18 -18.65 5.53
N GLY A 189 -2.02 -18.36 6.82
CA GLY A 189 -0.71 -18.15 7.42
C GLY A 189 0.11 -19.44 7.40
N ILE A 190 1.36 -19.37 6.94
CA ILE A 190 2.27 -20.52 6.84
C ILE A 190 3.41 -20.44 7.88
N GLY A 191 3.79 -19.23 8.29
CA GLY A 191 4.87 -19.05 9.24
C GLY A 191 4.96 -17.62 9.76
N LYS A 192 5.91 -17.39 10.66
CA LYS A 192 6.36 -16.06 11.06
C LYS A 192 7.65 -15.71 10.34
N VAL A 193 7.99 -14.42 10.26
CA VAL A 193 9.26 -13.94 9.70
C VAL A 193 10.49 -14.57 10.38
N GLU A 194 10.38 -14.90 11.67
CA GLU A 194 11.42 -15.59 12.45
C GLU A 194 11.74 -17.03 11.97
N PHE A 195 10.81 -17.71 11.29
CA PHE A 195 10.98 -19.13 10.95
C PHE A 195 12.03 -19.32 9.86
N GLU A 196 12.74 -20.44 9.85
CA GLU A 196 13.69 -20.75 8.78
C GLU A 196 12.96 -20.93 7.43
N SER A 197 13.65 -20.69 6.32
CA SER A 197 13.06 -20.91 4.98
C SER A 197 12.63 -22.37 4.76
N SER A 198 13.40 -23.33 5.29
CA SER A 198 13.10 -24.77 5.26
C SER A 198 11.78 -25.11 5.97
N ASP A 199 11.53 -24.50 7.12
CA ASP A 199 10.30 -24.72 7.89
C ASP A 199 9.06 -24.21 7.14
N ILE A 200 9.18 -23.04 6.52
CA ILE A 200 8.10 -22.41 5.76
C ILE A 200 7.80 -23.24 4.50
N GLU A 201 8.84 -23.77 3.84
CA GLU A 201 8.70 -24.70 2.73
C GLU A 201 7.98 -25.99 3.14
N GLY A 202 8.36 -26.59 4.27
CA GLY A 202 7.71 -27.79 4.79
C GLY A 202 6.23 -27.57 5.13
N ASN A 203 5.91 -26.43 5.76
CA ASN A 203 4.54 -26.05 6.06
C ASN A 203 3.70 -25.81 4.79
N LEU A 204 4.27 -25.13 3.79
CA LEU A 204 3.62 -24.90 2.49
C LEU A 204 3.37 -26.22 1.75
N GLN A 205 4.35 -27.11 1.75
CA GLN A 205 4.23 -28.41 1.09
C GLN A 205 3.10 -29.25 1.72
N ALA A 206 3.00 -29.29 3.05
CA ALA A 206 1.94 -30.01 3.74
C ALA A 206 0.54 -29.50 3.36
N ILE A 207 0.37 -28.18 3.23
CA ILE A 207 -0.90 -27.57 2.77
C ILE A 207 -1.19 -27.94 1.32
N LEU A 208 -0.20 -27.89 0.44
CA LEU A 208 -0.36 -28.24 -0.98
C LEU A 208 -0.70 -29.72 -1.18
N GLU A 209 -0.15 -30.61 -0.37
CA GLU A 209 -0.46 -32.04 -0.41
C GLU A 209 -1.91 -32.31 0.01
N GLU A 210 -2.38 -31.68 1.09
CA GLU A 210 -3.77 -31.79 1.53
C GLU A 210 -4.74 -31.27 0.46
N LEU A 211 -4.44 -30.10 -0.13
CA LEU A 211 -5.23 -29.55 -1.23
C LEU A 211 -5.24 -30.43 -2.48
N ARG A 212 -4.16 -31.18 -2.74
CA ARG A 212 -4.13 -32.16 -3.84
C ARG A 212 -5.05 -33.34 -3.56
N VAL A 213 -5.18 -33.80 -2.32
CA VAL A 213 -6.14 -34.85 -1.95
C VAL A 213 -7.58 -34.37 -2.20
N PHE A 214 -7.90 -33.15 -1.77
CA PHE A 214 -9.19 -32.51 -2.08
C PHE A 214 -9.42 -32.35 -3.59
N GLY A 215 -8.39 -31.96 -4.35
CA GLY A 215 -8.46 -31.81 -5.80
C GLY A 215 -8.70 -33.12 -6.55
N LYS A 216 -8.08 -34.22 -6.08
CA LYS A 216 -8.30 -35.58 -6.62
C LYS A 216 -9.73 -36.06 -6.42
N ALA A 217 -10.30 -35.85 -5.24
CA ALA A 217 -11.70 -36.18 -4.96
C ALA A 217 -12.67 -35.47 -5.93
N ASN A 218 -12.28 -34.31 -6.45
CA ASN A 218 -13.06 -33.51 -7.39
C ASN A 218 -12.71 -33.76 -8.88
N ASN A 219 -11.84 -34.72 -9.21
CA ASN A 219 -11.41 -35.07 -10.58
C ASN A 219 -10.86 -33.89 -11.43
N LEU A 220 -10.29 -32.87 -10.80
CA LEU A 220 -9.79 -31.68 -11.49
C LEU A 220 -8.32 -31.84 -11.89
N LYS A 221 -8.05 -31.96 -13.19
CA LYS A 221 -6.71 -32.16 -13.78
C LYS A 221 -5.70 -31.04 -13.47
N ALA A 222 -6.17 -29.87 -13.02
CA ALA A 222 -5.38 -28.77 -12.48
C ALA A 222 -6.19 -28.01 -11.42
N PHE A 223 -6.24 -28.54 -10.20
CA PHE A 223 -6.99 -27.94 -9.10
C PHE A 223 -6.35 -26.65 -8.57
N ILE A 224 -5.02 -26.63 -8.45
CA ILE A 224 -4.25 -25.47 -7.98
C ILE A 224 -3.77 -24.69 -9.21
N GLN A 225 -4.11 -23.40 -9.29
CA GLN A 225 -3.76 -22.53 -10.41
C GLN A 225 -2.51 -21.71 -10.13
N THR A 226 -2.52 -20.95 -9.03
CA THR A 226 -1.41 -20.07 -8.64
C THR A 226 -1.19 -20.14 -7.14
N VAL A 227 0.06 -20.03 -6.74
CA VAL A 227 0.48 -19.92 -5.34
C VAL A 227 1.31 -18.64 -5.22
N SER A 228 0.92 -17.75 -4.32
CA SER A 228 1.72 -16.59 -3.96
C SER A 228 1.95 -16.53 -2.47
N LEU A 229 3.13 -16.04 -2.07
CA LEU A 229 3.45 -15.71 -0.68
C LEU A 229 3.41 -14.21 -0.50
N SER A 230 2.75 -13.77 0.55
CA SER A 230 2.74 -12.37 0.98
C SER A 230 3.19 -12.33 2.44
N SER A 231 3.54 -11.14 2.89
CA SER A 231 3.65 -10.88 4.33
C SER A 231 2.66 -9.81 4.74
N THR A 232 2.44 -9.64 6.05
CA THR A 232 1.45 -8.72 6.60
C THR A 232 1.54 -7.31 6.00
N ARG A 233 2.75 -6.86 5.63
CA ARG A 233 2.99 -5.57 4.98
C ARG A 233 3.70 -5.68 3.63
N GLY A 234 3.94 -6.89 3.15
CA GLY A 234 4.73 -7.17 1.95
C GLY A 234 3.87 -7.37 0.70
N PRO A 235 4.41 -7.12 -0.51
CA PRO A 235 3.76 -7.49 -1.76
C PRO A 235 3.64 -9.02 -1.88
N GLY A 236 2.67 -9.48 -2.68
CA GLY A 236 2.53 -10.90 -3.01
C GLY A 236 3.53 -11.33 -4.08
N ILE A 237 4.38 -12.30 -3.77
CA ILE A 237 5.37 -12.91 -4.66
C ILE A 237 4.81 -14.23 -5.19
N ALA A 238 4.71 -14.37 -6.51
CA ALA A 238 4.27 -15.61 -7.13
C ALA A 238 5.38 -16.67 -7.06
N ILE A 239 5.04 -17.88 -6.60
CA ILE A 239 5.97 -19.00 -6.57
C ILE A 239 5.92 -19.74 -7.91
N ALA A 240 7.09 -20.13 -8.42
CA ALA A 240 7.19 -21.03 -9.56
C ALA A 240 6.46 -22.35 -9.27
N ASN A 241 5.40 -22.62 -10.04
CA ASN A 241 4.52 -23.78 -9.93
C ASN A 241 5.22 -25.00 -9.32
N GLY A 242 4.86 -25.30 -8.06
CA GLY A 242 5.34 -26.45 -7.30
C GLY A 242 4.88 -27.77 -7.93
N ALA A 243 5.57 -28.16 -8.99
CA ALA A 243 5.47 -29.45 -9.66
C ALA A 243 6.85 -29.87 -10.20
N SER A 244 7.93 -29.67 -9.43
CA SER A 244 9.17 -30.47 -9.52
C SER A 244 10.20 -30.03 -8.47
N LEU A 245 10.05 -30.52 -7.25
CA LEU A 245 11.23 -30.82 -6.44
C LEU A 245 11.90 -32.05 -7.07
N ARG A 246 12.80 -31.83 -8.02
CA ARG A 246 13.86 -32.77 -8.37
C ARG A 246 15.16 -31.99 -8.55
N LEU A 247 16.06 -32.22 -7.61
CA LEU A 247 17.50 -31.98 -7.73
C LEU A 247 17.97 -32.45 -9.12
N ASN A 248 18.44 -31.51 -9.95
CA ASN A 248 19.61 -31.65 -10.83
C ASN A 248 19.81 -30.37 -11.66
N ALA A 249 21.06 -29.88 -11.61
CA ALA A 249 21.79 -28.99 -12.54
C ALA A 249 21.02 -28.51 -13.79
N THR A 250 21.04 -27.24 -14.20
CA THR A 250 22.11 -26.23 -14.18
C THR A 250 21.44 -24.88 -14.46
N TYR A 251 21.43 -23.96 -13.50
CA TYR A 251 21.00 -22.57 -13.76
C TYR A 251 22.26 -21.70 -13.84
N ARG A 252 22.54 -21.15 -15.02
CA ARG A 252 23.54 -20.08 -15.16
C ARG A 252 22.90 -18.80 -14.65
N PRO A 253 23.41 -18.16 -13.57
CA PRO A 253 22.87 -16.88 -13.16
C PRO A 253 23.26 -15.83 -14.21
N VAL A 254 22.27 -15.22 -14.83
CA VAL A 254 22.45 -13.96 -15.54
C VAL A 254 22.81 -12.92 -14.46
N LYS A 255 24.04 -12.40 -14.51
CA LYS A 255 24.43 -11.25 -13.68
C LYS A 255 23.62 -10.05 -14.15
N LEU A 256 22.50 -9.77 -13.48
CA LEU A 256 21.81 -8.50 -13.60
C LEU A 256 22.60 -7.46 -12.80
N HIS A 257 23.11 -6.45 -13.51
CA HIS A 257 23.68 -5.27 -12.90
C HIS A 257 22.69 -4.65 -11.91
N SER A 258 23.22 -4.15 -10.79
CA SER A 258 22.53 -3.78 -9.56
C SER A 258 21.61 -2.54 -9.64
N ASN A 259 20.99 -2.24 -10.78
CA ASN A 259 20.14 -1.05 -10.95
C ASN A 259 18.94 -1.29 -11.88
N ALA A 260 18.27 -2.45 -11.80
CA ALA A 260 16.98 -2.66 -12.45
C ALA A 260 15.85 -2.63 -11.41
N ARG A 261 15.22 -1.45 -11.25
CA ARG A 261 13.92 -1.34 -10.56
C ARG A 261 12.89 -2.16 -11.33
N SER A 262 12.32 -3.18 -10.71
CA SER A 262 11.21 -3.95 -11.29
C SER A 262 9.93 -3.11 -11.25
N PHE A 263 9.56 -2.53 -12.38
CA PHE A 263 8.28 -1.83 -12.57
C PHE A 263 7.18 -2.85 -12.88
N ASN A 264 6.44 -3.29 -11.88
CA ASN A 264 5.14 -3.94 -12.07
C ASN A 264 4.12 -3.19 -11.21
N THR A 265 3.36 -2.27 -11.81
CA THR A 265 2.31 -1.51 -11.12
C THR A 265 0.93 -2.06 -11.48
N SER A 266 0.19 -2.58 -10.51
CA SER A 266 -1.26 -2.85 -10.60
C SER A 266 -2.10 -1.56 -10.68
N GLN A 267 -1.44 -0.41 -10.69
CA GLN A 267 -1.99 0.92 -10.88
C GLN A 267 -1.34 1.58 -12.11
N VAL A 268 -1.46 0.95 -13.29
CA VAL A 268 -1.21 1.70 -14.53
C VAL A 268 -2.44 2.58 -14.76
N ALA A 269 -2.44 3.78 -14.18
CA ALA A 269 -3.28 4.84 -14.71
C ALA A 269 -2.72 5.17 -16.10
N ALA A 270 -3.55 5.11 -17.14
CA ALA A 270 -3.15 5.55 -18.46
C ALA A 270 -2.73 7.02 -18.37
N SER A 271 -1.44 7.30 -18.57
CA SER A 271 -0.94 8.67 -18.59
C SER A 271 -1.03 9.22 -20.01
N SER A 272 -1.52 10.46 -20.12
CA SER A 272 -1.73 11.30 -21.30
C SER A 272 -3.07 11.10 -22.03
N HIS A 273 -4.06 11.90 -21.64
CA HIS A 273 -5.29 12.12 -22.40
C HIS A 273 -5.37 13.54 -22.95
N GLY A 274 -4.38 13.95 -23.77
CA GLY A 274 -4.46 15.17 -24.59
C GLY A 274 -3.25 16.07 -24.52
N LEU A 275 -3.24 17.08 -25.39
CA LEU A 275 -2.27 18.18 -25.36
C LEU A 275 -2.65 19.15 -24.24
N LEU A 276 -1.75 19.33 -23.27
CA LEU A 276 -1.99 20.21 -22.12
C LEU A 276 -1.52 21.63 -22.43
N ARG A 277 -2.45 22.47 -22.88
CA ARG A 277 -2.17 23.86 -23.27
C ARG A 277 -1.36 24.63 -22.23
N LEU A 278 -1.79 24.62 -20.95
CA LEU A 278 -1.10 25.37 -19.89
C LEU A 278 0.30 24.84 -19.58
N LYS A 279 0.51 23.53 -19.72
CA LYS A 279 1.83 22.91 -19.53
C LYS A 279 2.76 23.26 -20.69
N GLU A 280 2.25 23.22 -21.92
CA GLU A 280 3.00 23.63 -23.11
C GLU A 280 3.35 25.12 -23.06
N TYR A 281 2.42 25.98 -22.63
CA TYR A 281 2.68 27.40 -22.37
C TYR A 281 3.81 27.58 -21.35
N TYR A 282 3.79 26.81 -20.26
CA TYR A 282 4.86 26.81 -19.26
C TYR A 282 6.21 26.41 -19.88
N ASP A 283 6.27 25.28 -20.57
CA ASP A 283 7.50 24.72 -21.11
C ASP A 283 8.08 25.57 -22.26
N SER A 284 7.23 26.28 -23.02
CA SER A 284 7.64 27.05 -24.20
C SER A 284 7.98 28.52 -23.95
N THR A 285 7.34 29.19 -22.99
CA THR A 285 7.51 30.63 -22.78
C THR A 285 7.81 30.96 -21.32
N LEU A 286 6.90 30.61 -20.40
CA LEU A 286 6.96 31.06 -19.02
C LEU A 286 8.22 30.57 -18.29
N ALA A 287 8.67 29.34 -18.55
CA ALA A 287 9.87 28.80 -17.92
C ALA A 287 11.13 29.60 -18.28
N GLU A 288 11.25 30.04 -19.53
CA GLU A 288 12.35 30.88 -20.00
C GLU A 288 12.26 32.28 -19.37
N ASP A 289 11.08 32.90 -19.39
CA ASP A 289 10.84 34.21 -18.78
C ASP A 289 11.16 34.21 -17.28
N LEU A 290 10.72 33.18 -16.55
CA LEU A 290 11.04 33.03 -15.12
C LEU A 290 12.53 32.82 -14.87
N MET A 291 13.22 32.12 -15.77
CA MET A 291 14.66 31.93 -15.68
C MET A 291 15.38 33.28 -15.84
N ILE A 292 14.99 34.07 -16.84
CA ILE A 292 15.57 35.38 -17.13
C ILE A 292 15.26 36.38 -16.01
N LEU A 293 14.00 36.48 -15.58
CA LEU A 293 13.58 37.33 -14.45
C LEU A 293 14.25 36.93 -13.14
N GLY A 294 14.52 35.64 -13.00
CA GLY A 294 15.19 35.06 -11.84
C GLY A 294 16.71 35.18 -11.86
N TYR A 295 17.31 35.54 -12.99
CA TYR A 295 18.76 35.57 -13.14
C TYR A 295 19.38 36.69 -12.31
N ASP A 296 20.32 36.32 -11.46
CA ASP A 296 21.12 37.27 -10.68
C ASP A 296 22.59 36.97 -10.94
N HIS A 297 23.21 37.78 -11.80
CA HIS A 297 24.62 37.63 -12.21
C HIS A 297 25.56 37.62 -11.00
N SER A 298 25.24 38.38 -9.96
CA SER A 298 26.07 38.48 -8.74
C SER A 298 26.12 37.19 -7.92
N ARG A 299 25.19 36.26 -8.18
CA ARG A 299 25.10 34.99 -7.46
C ARG A 299 25.65 33.79 -8.24
N VAL A 300 26.04 33.96 -9.50
CA VAL A 300 26.60 32.88 -10.35
C VAL A 300 28.10 32.68 -10.04
N ALA A 301 28.36 32.16 -8.82
CA ALA A 301 29.58 31.51 -8.29
C ALA A 301 30.88 32.33 -8.07
N PRO A 302 31.77 31.96 -7.11
CA PRO A 302 31.70 30.86 -6.15
C PRO A 302 31.74 31.31 -4.67
N SER A 303 31.76 30.31 -3.80
CA SER A 303 31.97 30.27 -2.34
C SER A 303 33.21 30.97 -1.76
N LYS A 304 33.68 32.07 -2.35
CA LYS A 304 34.69 32.92 -1.72
C LYS A 304 33.99 34.17 -1.23
N SER A 305 34.23 34.54 0.02
CA SER A 305 33.74 35.79 0.56
C SER A 305 34.02 36.95 -0.39
N LYS A 306 33.28 38.04 -0.20
CA LYS A 306 33.50 39.32 -0.89
C LYS A 306 34.95 39.85 -0.77
N TYR A 307 35.75 39.27 0.13
CA TYR A 307 37.14 39.61 0.38
C TYR A 307 37.97 38.32 0.55
N PRO A 308 38.32 37.64 -0.56
CA PRO A 308 39.09 36.39 -0.51
C PRO A 308 40.43 36.57 0.22
N ASP A 309 41.01 37.77 0.16
CA ASP A 309 42.25 38.11 0.85
C ASP A 309 42.07 38.15 2.37
N LEU A 310 40.91 38.61 2.85
CA LEU A 310 40.57 38.62 4.28
C LEU A 310 40.30 37.20 4.79
N GLU A 311 39.67 36.32 4.02
CA GLU A 311 39.54 34.89 4.38
C GLU A 311 40.90 34.22 4.53
N VAL A 312 41.82 34.45 3.59
CA VAL A 312 43.18 33.89 3.67
C VAL A 312 43.95 34.49 4.85
N GLN A 313 43.74 35.77 5.17
CA GLN A 313 44.33 36.41 6.35
C GLN A 313 43.74 35.86 7.66
N ILE A 314 42.42 35.60 7.71
CA ILE A 314 41.74 35.00 8.86
C ILE A 314 42.19 33.55 9.03
N ASP A 315 42.26 32.76 7.96
CA ASP A 315 42.75 31.37 8.01
C ASP A 315 44.22 31.30 8.45
N ARG A 316 45.08 32.20 7.93
CA ARG A 316 46.47 32.32 8.42
C ARG A 316 46.54 32.78 9.86
N ALA A 317 45.69 33.72 10.27
CA ALA A 317 45.65 34.21 11.64
C ALA A 317 45.19 33.10 12.60
N LEU A 318 44.15 32.33 12.26
CA LEU A 318 43.67 31.16 13.00
C LEU A 318 44.75 30.06 13.08
N GLN A 319 45.47 29.82 11.98
CA GLN A 319 46.61 28.90 11.96
C GLN A 319 47.79 29.40 12.82
N ALA A 320 48.02 30.72 12.87
CA ALA A 320 49.11 31.33 13.62
C ALA A 320 48.82 31.49 15.12
N THR A 321 47.56 31.67 15.52
CA THR A 321 47.16 31.73 16.94
C THR A 321 47.11 30.35 17.59
N GLY A 322 47.26 29.26 16.83
CA GLY A 322 47.15 27.91 17.36
C GLY A 322 45.75 27.57 17.88
N GLU A 323 44.78 28.46 17.67
CA GLU A 323 43.35 28.18 17.82
C GLU A 323 42.89 27.36 16.61
N GLN A 324 43.45 26.16 16.48
CA GLN A 324 42.61 25.06 16.00
C GLN A 324 41.43 25.05 16.96
N GLN A 325 40.23 25.10 16.40
CA GLN A 325 39.01 24.90 17.15
C GLN A 325 39.23 23.68 18.06
N ASP A 326 39.36 23.92 19.36
CA ASP A 326 39.60 22.87 20.35
C ASP A 326 38.37 21.94 20.32
N ASP A 327 38.42 20.93 19.45
CA ASP A 327 37.51 19.77 19.47
C ASP A 327 37.74 18.92 20.74
N THR A 328 38.61 19.35 21.65
CA THR A 328 38.91 18.76 22.95
C THR A 328 38.01 19.28 24.08
N VAL A 329 36.82 19.83 23.77
CA VAL A 329 35.74 19.83 24.77
C VAL A 329 35.33 18.37 24.96
N ALA A 330 35.69 17.81 26.13
CA ALA A 330 35.43 16.44 26.56
C ALA A 330 34.27 15.74 25.82
N ALA A 331 34.60 14.66 25.12
CA ALA A 331 33.71 13.85 24.29
C ALA A 331 32.50 13.21 25.03
N ASP A 332 32.33 13.49 26.33
CA ASP A 332 31.29 12.90 27.19
C ASP A 332 30.02 13.76 27.33
N THR A 333 29.99 15.00 26.84
CA THR A 333 28.73 15.76 26.76
C THR A 333 28.16 15.68 25.35
N PRO A 334 27.00 15.02 25.12
CA PRO A 334 26.38 15.01 23.81
C PRO A 334 26.08 16.46 23.40
N TYR A 335 26.58 16.88 22.23
CA TYR A 335 26.31 18.21 21.71
C TYR A 335 24.79 18.41 21.59
N VAL A 336 24.22 19.25 22.46
CA VAL A 336 22.81 19.61 22.39
C VAL A 336 22.68 20.63 21.26
N THR A 337 22.22 20.19 20.09
CA THR A 337 21.90 21.08 18.98
C THR A 337 20.91 22.13 19.47
N ARG A 338 21.37 23.38 19.61
CA ARG A 338 20.50 24.48 20.03
C ARG A 338 19.40 24.64 18.99
N THR A 339 18.15 24.58 19.44
CA THR A 339 17.03 24.93 18.57
C THR A 339 17.15 26.39 18.18
N ARG A 340 16.72 26.74 16.96
CA ARG A 340 16.71 28.14 16.53
C ARG A 340 15.90 28.98 17.52
N LYS A 341 16.35 30.20 17.78
CA LYS A 341 15.64 31.18 18.63
C LYS A 341 14.18 31.28 18.18
N GLY A 342 13.26 31.02 19.11
CA GLY A 342 11.82 31.01 18.85
C GLY A 342 11.25 29.70 18.31
N GLY A 343 11.99 28.59 18.39
CA GLY A 343 11.49 27.24 18.05
C GLY A 343 11.14 27.03 16.57
N LYS A 344 11.57 27.94 15.69
CA LYS A 344 11.24 27.89 14.27
C LYS A 344 12.00 26.74 13.60
N PRO A 345 11.32 25.93 12.76
CA PRO A 345 12.00 24.90 11.99
C PRO A 345 13.03 25.51 11.02
N VAL A 346 14.03 24.72 10.65
CA VAL A 346 15.03 25.12 9.65
C VAL A 346 14.33 25.25 8.30
N LYS A 347 14.49 26.40 7.64
CA LYS A 347 13.99 26.60 6.28
C LYS A 347 14.98 26.01 5.27
N PRO A 348 14.49 25.44 4.15
CA PRO A 348 15.36 25.06 3.05
C PRO A 348 16.20 26.25 2.60
N ILE A 349 17.49 26.02 2.32
CA ILE A 349 18.35 27.03 1.72
C ILE A 349 17.92 27.19 0.27
N THR A 350 17.62 28.42 -0.14
CA THR A 350 17.26 28.72 -1.52
C THR A 350 18.48 28.48 -2.42
N PRO A 351 18.42 27.53 -3.36
CA PRO A 351 19.47 27.35 -4.35
C PRO A 351 19.57 28.55 -5.28
N LEU A 352 20.71 28.65 -5.96
CA LEU A 352 20.88 29.60 -7.05
C LEU A 352 19.89 29.28 -8.17
N LYS A 353 19.24 30.32 -8.69
CA LYS A 353 18.36 30.18 -9.84
C LYS A 353 19.21 29.82 -11.06
N SER A 354 18.90 28.69 -11.65
CA SER A 354 19.61 28.09 -12.78
C SER A 354 18.58 27.45 -13.70
N ALA A 355 18.95 27.07 -14.91
CA ALA A 355 18.05 26.42 -15.86
C ALA A 355 17.38 25.15 -15.29
N ASN A 356 18.07 24.45 -14.38
CA ASN A 356 17.52 23.26 -13.72
C ASN A 356 16.57 23.58 -12.55
N VAL A 357 16.56 24.83 -12.10
CA VAL A 357 15.88 25.29 -10.87
C VAL A 357 14.94 26.44 -11.23
N VAL A 358 14.07 26.21 -12.22
CA VAL A 358 12.99 27.12 -12.58
C VAL A 358 11.75 26.75 -11.77
N PRO A 359 11.08 27.70 -11.11
CA PRO A 359 9.82 27.46 -10.43
C PRO A 359 8.78 26.84 -11.37
N ARG A 360 8.23 25.71 -10.97
CA ARG A 360 7.09 25.01 -11.60
C ARG A 360 6.04 24.62 -10.58
N LEU A 361 4.83 24.37 -11.07
CA LEU A 361 3.72 23.85 -10.26
C LEU A 361 3.93 22.35 -10.03
N ASP A 362 3.91 21.91 -8.76
CA ASP A 362 4.14 20.51 -8.38
C ASP A 362 2.82 19.77 -8.16
N LYS A 363 1.93 20.38 -7.38
CA LYS A 363 0.58 19.85 -7.11
C LYS A 363 -0.38 20.97 -6.75
N ILE A 364 -1.67 20.72 -6.96
CA ILE A 364 -2.75 21.55 -6.44
C ILE A 364 -3.52 20.71 -5.43
N THR A 365 -3.82 21.28 -4.26
CA THR A 365 -4.67 20.63 -3.26
C THR A 365 -5.96 21.43 -3.13
N LEU A 366 -7.09 20.79 -3.37
CA LEU A 366 -8.42 21.32 -3.07
C LEU A 366 -8.85 20.81 -1.70
N HIS A 367 -9.36 21.69 -0.85
CA HIS A 367 -9.82 21.33 0.47
C HIS A 367 -11.08 22.11 0.82
N ALA A 368 -12.16 21.41 1.15
CA ALA A 368 -13.37 22.02 1.69
C ALA A 368 -13.62 21.51 3.10
N MET A 369 -13.66 22.41 4.08
CA MET A 369 -14.12 22.10 5.43
C MET A 369 -15.59 22.49 5.57
N ILE A 370 -16.44 21.51 5.89
CA ILE A 370 -17.89 21.69 5.95
C ILE A 370 -18.33 21.60 7.40
N LYS A 371 -18.52 22.75 8.04
CA LYS A 371 -18.93 22.82 9.45
C LYS A 371 -20.27 22.13 9.71
N ASP A 372 -21.18 22.20 8.74
CA ASP A 372 -22.51 21.58 8.83
C ASP A 372 -22.49 20.05 8.85
N ALA A 373 -21.35 19.44 8.48
CA ALA A 373 -21.17 18.00 8.53
C ALA A 373 -21.18 17.44 9.97
N ILE A 374 -20.93 18.29 10.97
CA ILE A 374 -20.99 17.93 12.39
C ILE A 374 -22.41 17.50 12.78
N GLY A 375 -23.43 18.21 12.26
CA GLY A 375 -24.83 17.84 12.44
C GLY A 375 -25.23 16.70 11.51
N ASN A 376 -25.06 16.92 10.20
CA ASN A 376 -25.49 15.98 9.16
C ASN A 376 -24.32 15.58 8.26
N LYS A 377 -23.84 14.34 8.41
CA LYS A 377 -22.72 13.79 7.61
C LYS A 377 -23.00 13.76 6.10
N SER A 378 -24.28 13.72 5.71
CA SER A 378 -24.71 13.75 4.31
C SER A 378 -24.33 15.03 3.57
N ASN A 379 -24.15 16.15 4.29
CA ASN A 379 -23.75 17.42 3.70
C ASN A 379 -22.34 17.38 3.09
N LEU A 380 -21.52 16.37 3.42
CA LEU A 380 -20.22 16.14 2.78
C LEU A 380 -20.37 15.64 1.34
N LEU A 381 -21.48 14.99 1.01
CA LEU A 381 -21.67 14.34 -0.28
C LEU A 381 -21.70 15.36 -1.43
N SER A 382 -22.28 16.54 -1.21
CA SER A 382 -22.33 17.60 -2.22
C SER A 382 -20.94 18.06 -2.64
N ALA A 383 -20.05 18.37 -1.68
CA ALA A 383 -18.67 18.74 -1.99
C ALA A 383 -17.87 17.57 -2.55
N PHE A 384 -18.12 16.35 -2.07
CA PHE A 384 -17.47 15.15 -2.59
C PHE A 384 -17.78 14.94 -4.07
N MET A 385 -19.06 14.98 -4.43
CA MET A 385 -19.50 14.87 -5.82
C MET A 385 -18.99 16.03 -6.66
N ALA A 386 -19.05 17.26 -6.15
CA ALA A 386 -18.59 18.43 -6.89
C ALA A 386 -17.10 18.38 -7.20
N PHE A 387 -16.26 18.06 -6.21
CA PHE A 387 -14.82 17.91 -6.42
C PHE A 387 -14.49 16.77 -7.38
N GLN A 388 -15.22 15.66 -7.30
CA GLN A 388 -15.06 14.55 -8.23
C GLN A 388 -15.42 14.95 -9.66
N SER A 389 -16.53 15.68 -9.84
CA SER A 389 -16.97 16.16 -11.16
C SER A 389 -16.00 17.17 -11.77
N ILE A 390 -15.49 18.12 -10.98
CA ILE A 390 -14.55 19.16 -11.46
C ILE A 390 -13.20 18.56 -11.86
N THR A 391 -12.67 17.65 -11.03
CA THR A 391 -11.27 17.19 -11.14
C THR A 391 -11.12 15.83 -11.83
N GLY A 392 -12.19 15.05 -11.95
CA GLY A 392 -12.13 13.67 -12.44
C GLY A 392 -11.46 12.68 -11.46
N ILE A 393 -10.92 13.15 -10.35
CA ILE A 393 -10.24 12.34 -9.33
C ILE A 393 -11.18 12.11 -8.16
N ARG A 394 -11.17 10.88 -7.63
CA ARG A 394 -11.92 10.54 -6.42
C ARG A 394 -11.37 11.30 -5.20
N PRO A 395 -12.19 12.11 -4.51
CA PRO A 395 -11.75 12.80 -3.31
C PRO A 395 -11.57 11.89 -2.09
N GLU A 396 -10.79 12.37 -1.13
CA GLU A 396 -10.60 11.78 0.19
C GLU A 396 -11.43 12.54 1.24
N VAL A 397 -12.01 11.81 2.19
CA VAL A 397 -12.73 12.40 3.32
C VAL A 397 -11.72 12.77 4.41
N VAL A 398 -11.80 14.01 4.88
CA VAL A 398 -10.96 14.54 5.96
C VAL A 398 -11.70 14.38 7.29
N TYR A 399 -11.01 13.75 8.24
CA TYR A 399 -11.51 13.53 9.60
C TYR A 399 -10.91 14.56 10.57
N ALA A 400 -11.68 14.91 11.60
CA ALA A 400 -11.25 15.79 12.67
C ALA A 400 -10.10 15.18 13.47
N ARG A 401 -9.01 15.92 13.63
CA ARG A 401 -7.82 15.50 14.39
C ARG A 401 -7.86 15.86 15.87
N THR A 402 -8.69 16.82 16.22
CA THR A 402 -8.75 17.39 17.57
C THR A 402 -10.18 17.45 18.04
N SER A 403 -10.40 17.16 19.31
CA SER A 403 -11.69 17.36 19.98
C SER A 403 -11.76 18.76 20.57
N VAL A 404 -12.77 19.54 20.20
CA VAL A 404 -13.02 20.90 20.71
C VAL A 404 -14.50 21.04 21.04
N ALA A 405 -14.80 21.13 22.35
CA ALA A 405 -16.18 21.15 22.86
C ALA A 405 -16.98 22.36 22.37
N ASN A 406 -16.38 23.55 22.32
CA ASN A 406 -17.05 24.78 21.89
C ASN A 406 -17.58 24.69 20.45
N TRP A 407 -16.92 23.92 19.59
CA TRP A 407 -17.34 23.70 18.20
C TRP A 407 -18.19 22.45 18.03
N LYS A 408 -18.52 21.75 19.12
CA LYS A 408 -19.16 20.43 19.12
C LYS A 408 -18.38 19.41 18.27
N LEU A 409 -17.06 19.62 18.14
CA LEU A 409 -16.17 18.82 17.33
C LEU A 409 -15.54 17.72 18.17
N ARG A 410 -15.66 16.47 17.74
CA ARG A 410 -14.99 15.29 18.32
C ARG A 410 -13.99 14.74 17.32
N GLU A 411 -12.90 14.18 17.84
CA GLU A 411 -11.87 13.52 17.04
C GLU A 411 -12.48 12.33 16.25
N GLY A 412 -12.01 12.14 15.03
CA GLY A 412 -12.48 11.06 14.14
C GLY A 412 -13.81 11.34 13.42
N MET A 413 -14.46 12.49 13.63
CA MET A 413 -15.66 12.84 12.85
C MET A 413 -15.28 13.29 11.43
N PRO A 414 -15.99 12.82 10.37
CA PRO A 414 -15.76 13.30 9.01
C PRO A 414 -16.27 14.75 8.91
N ILE A 415 -15.41 15.67 8.47
CA ILE A 415 -15.72 17.11 8.47
C ILE A 415 -15.37 17.83 7.17
N GLY A 416 -14.53 17.22 6.32
CA GLY A 416 -14.12 17.85 5.09
C GLY A 416 -13.88 16.87 3.96
N VAL A 417 -13.62 17.43 2.79
CA VAL A 417 -13.25 16.70 1.58
C VAL A 417 -11.97 17.32 1.05
N LYS A 418 -11.05 16.48 0.59
CA LYS A 418 -9.77 16.89 0.03
C LYS A 418 -9.49 16.15 -1.27
N VAL A 419 -8.93 16.86 -2.25
CA VAL A 419 -8.38 16.27 -3.48
C VAL A 419 -6.96 16.79 -3.67
N THR A 420 -6.05 15.92 -4.09
CA THR A 420 -4.70 16.33 -4.52
C THR A 420 -4.52 16.02 -6.00
N LEU A 421 -4.32 17.06 -6.79
CA LEU A 421 -4.10 17.01 -8.22
C LEU A 421 -2.59 17.08 -8.51
N ARG A 422 -2.14 16.26 -9.45
CA ARG A 422 -0.76 16.24 -9.95
C ARG A 422 -0.79 16.02 -11.45
N GLY A 423 0.28 16.40 -12.15
CA GLY A 423 0.40 16.10 -13.57
C GLY A 423 -0.69 16.77 -14.41
N GLU A 424 -1.44 15.99 -15.17
CA GLU A 424 -2.38 16.45 -16.19
C GLU A 424 -3.62 17.12 -15.58
N GLU A 425 -4.26 16.47 -14.63
CA GLU A 425 -5.49 16.91 -13.97
C GLU A 425 -5.29 18.24 -13.24
N MET A 426 -4.06 18.47 -12.76
CA MET A 426 -3.65 19.73 -12.16
C MET A 426 -3.68 20.90 -13.15
N TYR A 427 -3.12 20.72 -14.35
CA TYR A 427 -3.09 21.77 -15.37
C TYR A 427 -4.48 22.02 -15.95
N GLN A 428 -5.27 20.97 -16.17
CA GLN A 428 -6.66 21.12 -16.62
C GLN A 428 -7.51 21.88 -15.61
N PHE A 429 -7.34 21.60 -14.31
CA PHE A 429 -8.02 22.36 -13.26
C PHE A 429 -7.60 23.83 -13.24
N MET A 430 -6.29 24.10 -13.36
CA MET A 430 -5.78 25.46 -13.41
C MET A 430 -6.36 26.25 -14.59
N ASP A 431 -6.51 25.60 -15.76
CA ASP A 431 -7.08 26.20 -16.97
C ASP A 431 -8.51 26.68 -16.72
N LYS A 432 -9.36 25.78 -16.23
CA LYS A 432 -10.76 26.08 -15.89
C LYS A 432 -10.85 27.18 -14.84
N LEU A 433 -9.97 27.15 -13.84
CA LEU A 433 -9.96 28.13 -12.77
C LEU A 433 -9.70 29.53 -13.33
N VAL A 434 -8.62 29.68 -14.09
CA VAL A 434 -8.14 30.98 -14.59
C VAL A 434 -9.00 31.52 -15.72
N GLU A 435 -9.39 30.68 -16.68
CA GLU A 435 -10.12 31.14 -17.87
C GLU A 435 -11.62 31.34 -17.60
N ILE A 436 -12.23 30.49 -16.77
CA ILE A 436 -13.70 30.47 -16.58
C ILE A 436 -14.10 31.02 -15.22
N VAL A 437 -13.52 30.53 -14.13
CA VAL A 437 -14.03 30.79 -12.77
C VAL A 437 -13.62 32.16 -12.25
N LEU A 438 -12.32 32.50 -12.30
CA LEU A 438 -11.80 33.76 -11.76
C LEU A 438 -12.43 34.99 -12.43
N PRO A 439 -12.58 35.06 -13.77
CA PRO A 439 -13.15 36.24 -14.43
C PRO A 439 -14.65 36.43 -14.15
N ARG A 440 -15.38 35.34 -13.89
CA ARG A 440 -16.83 35.36 -13.59
C ARG A 440 -17.14 35.69 -12.12
N LEU A 441 -16.13 35.76 -11.27
CA LEU A 441 -16.29 35.95 -9.83
C LEU A 441 -16.47 37.44 -9.49
N LYS A 442 -17.70 37.86 -9.19
CA LYS A 442 -18.11 39.27 -9.02
C LYS A 442 -17.36 40.05 -7.92
N GLU A 443 -16.89 39.38 -6.87
CA GLU A 443 -16.39 40.03 -5.64
C GLU A 443 -14.96 39.60 -5.27
N TRP A 444 -14.16 39.17 -6.25
CA TRP A 444 -12.81 38.70 -5.98
C TRP A 444 -11.74 39.68 -6.47
N PRO A 445 -11.10 40.44 -5.56
CA PRO A 445 -10.11 41.44 -5.91
C PRO A 445 -8.76 40.84 -6.30
N GLY A 446 -8.62 39.52 -6.42
CA GLY A 446 -7.33 38.86 -6.60
C GLY A 446 -6.73 38.31 -5.30
N MET A 447 -5.61 37.61 -5.45
CA MET A 447 -4.84 37.07 -4.33
C MET A 447 -4.08 38.17 -3.59
N SER A 448 -4.01 38.10 -2.26
CA SER A 448 -3.16 39.03 -1.51
C SER A 448 -1.70 38.85 -1.90
N ILE A 449 -0.99 39.96 -2.13
CA ILE A 449 0.45 39.95 -2.35
C ILE A 449 1.23 39.33 -1.19
N THR A 450 0.69 39.32 0.02
CA THR A 450 1.32 38.75 1.22
C THR A 450 1.08 37.24 1.35
N ALA A 451 0.24 36.65 0.49
CA ALA A 451 -0.08 35.23 0.55
C ALA A 451 1.18 34.36 0.32
N GLY A 452 1.37 33.38 1.21
CA GLY A 452 2.37 32.33 1.07
C GLY A 452 2.92 31.84 2.40
N ASP A 453 3.41 30.60 2.43
CA ASP A 453 3.90 29.92 3.64
C ASP A 453 5.38 30.21 3.99
N GLY A 454 6.07 30.94 3.10
CA GLY A 454 7.49 31.27 3.22
C GLY A 454 8.40 30.32 2.45
N ASN A 455 7.85 29.27 1.85
CA ASN A 455 8.56 28.23 1.09
C ASN A 455 7.96 28.10 -0.33
N GLY A 456 7.36 29.17 -0.88
CA GLY A 456 6.88 29.18 -2.25
C GLY A 456 5.51 28.53 -2.49
N ASN A 457 4.84 28.02 -1.45
CA ASN A 457 3.46 27.56 -1.58
C ASN A 457 2.51 28.72 -1.31
N VAL A 458 1.42 28.78 -2.09
CA VAL A 458 0.44 29.86 -2.02
C VAL A 458 -0.96 29.25 -1.91
N ALA A 459 -1.79 29.74 -1.00
CA ALA A 459 -3.16 29.27 -0.82
C ALA A 459 -4.17 30.40 -1.00
N ILE A 460 -5.34 30.05 -1.53
CA ILE A 460 -6.49 30.92 -1.71
C ILE A 460 -7.76 30.22 -1.20
N GLY A 461 -8.61 30.97 -0.50
CA GLY A 461 -9.96 30.53 -0.17
C GLY A 461 -10.99 31.12 -1.13
N PHE A 462 -11.90 30.29 -1.62
CA PHE A 462 -13.00 30.68 -2.48
C PHE A 462 -14.34 30.59 -1.76
N PRO A 463 -15.25 31.55 -2.01
CA PRO A 463 -16.61 31.50 -1.48
C PRO A 463 -17.41 30.35 -2.13
N PRO A 464 -18.54 29.94 -1.53
CA PRO A 464 -19.42 28.91 -2.10
C PRO A 464 -19.92 29.24 -3.52
N SER A 465 -20.06 30.53 -3.84
CA SER A 465 -20.46 30.99 -5.17
C SER A 465 -19.46 30.60 -6.26
N ALA A 466 -18.17 30.51 -5.95
CA ALA A 466 -17.15 30.14 -6.92
C ALA A 466 -17.28 28.68 -7.38
N LEU A 467 -17.70 27.78 -6.48
CA LEU A 467 -17.86 26.36 -6.81
C LEU A 467 -18.98 26.13 -7.84
N ALA A 468 -19.99 27.00 -7.87
CA ALA A 468 -21.09 26.94 -8.82
C ALA A 468 -20.73 27.43 -10.23
N LEU A 469 -19.62 28.17 -10.37
CA LEU A 469 -19.17 28.73 -11.65
C LEU A 469 -18.36 27.75 -12.49
N PHE A 470 -18.02 26.57 -11.95
CA PHE A 470 -17.38 25.52 -12.74
C PHE A 470 -18.38 24.94 -13.75
N PRO A 471 -17.98 24.73 -15.02
CA PRO A 471 -18.91 24.30 -16.07
C PRO A 471 -19.55 22.93 -15.78
N GLU A 472 -18.83 22.03 -15.11
CA GLU A 472 -19.34 20.72 -14.71
C GLU A 472 -20.46 20.81 -13.65
N ILE A 473 -20.43 21.85 -12.83
CA ILE A 473 -21.39 22.07 -11.76
C ILE A 473 -22.54 22.95 -12.25
N GLU A 474 -22.25 23.98 -13.05
CA GLU A 474 -23.25 24.91 -13.58
C GLU A 474 -24.35 24.19 -14.35
N SER A 475 -24.00 23.18 -15.15
CA SER A 475 -24.94 22.36 -15.90
C SER A 475 -25.86 21.49 -15.04
N SER A 476 -25.45 21.16 -13.81
CA SER A 476 -26.14 20.23 -12.91
C SER A 476 -26.33 20.81 -11.51
N PHE A 477 -26.50 22.13 -11.43
CA PHE A 477 -26.53 22.86 -10.17
C PHE A 477 -27.58 22.32 -9.19
N ASP A 478 -28.76 21.96 -9.69
CA ASP A 478 -29.89 21.45 -8.90
C ASP A 478 -29.60 20.11 -8.21
N VAL A 479 -28.60 19.34 -8.68
CA VAL A 479 -28.19 18.06 -8.09
C VAL A 479 -27.45 18.26 -6.76
N TYR A 480 -26.96 19.46 -6.49
CA TYR A 480 -26.18 19.77 -5.29
C TYR A 480 -27.02 20.58 -4.30
N PRO A 481 -27.55 19.96 -3.22
CA PRO A 481 -28.43 20.65 -2.27
C PRO A 481 -27.78 21.84 -1.56
N LYS A 482 -26.46 21.78 -1.34
CA LYS A 482 -25.71 22.85 -0.67
C LYS A 482 -24.32 23.00 -1.26
N MET A 483 -24.02 24.20 -1.72
CA MET A 483 -22.68 24.58 -2.19
C MET A 483 -21.79 24.98 -1.01
N THR A 484 -20.50 24.66 -1.13
CA THR A 484 -19.52 24.88 -0.07
C THR A 484 -18.37 25.74 -0.57
N GLY A 485 -17.85 26.60 0.30
CA GLY A 485 -16.57 27.24 0.04
C GLY A 485 -15.43 26.22 0.08
N PHE A 486 -14.34 26.53 -0.60
CA PHE A 486 -13.19 25.65 -0.65
C PHE A 486 -11.90 26.44 -0.77
N ASP A 487 -10.83 25.85 -0.27
CA ASP A 487 -9.48 26.37 -0.35
C ASP A 487 -8.71 25.63 -1.44
N VAL A 488 -7.97 26.38 -2.24
CA VAL A 488 -7.02 25.88 -3.21
C VAL A 488 -5.62 26.23 -2.73
N THR A 489 -4.81 25.20 -2.51
CA THR A 489 -3.39 25.34 -2.20
C THR A 489 -2.57 24.97 -3.41
N PHE A 490 -1.84 25.94 -3.96
CA PHE A 490 -0.86 25.76 -5.01
C PHE A 490 0.48 25.43 -4.37
N ASN A 491 0.91 24.18 -4.54
CA ASN A 491 2.24 23.78 -4.16
C ASN A 491 3.17 23.92 -5.36
N THR A 492 4.21 24.71 -5.19
CA THR A 492 5.19 24.96 -6.22
C THR A 492 6.53 24.38 -5.80
N SER A 493 7.43 24.25 -6.77
CA SER A 493 8.85 23.93 -6.51
C SER A 493 9.67 25.16 -6.14
N ALA A 494 9.05 26.34 -6.03
CA ALA A 494 9.73 27.56 -5.63
C ALA A 494 10.17 27.46 -4.16
N PHE A 495 11.27 28.15 -3.82
CA PHE A 495 11.76 28.21 -2.44
C PHE A 495 11.32 29.48 -1.71
N THR A 496 10.90 30.50 -2.45
CA THR A 496 10.51 31.80 -1.92
C THR A 496 9.08 32.14 -2.32
N ASN A 497 8.37 32.90 -1.47
CA ASN A 497 7.01 33.35 -1.79
C ASN A 497 6.98 34.30 -3.00
N THR A 498 8.05 35.06 -3.25
CA THR A 498 8.16 35.91 -4.44
C THR A 498 8.10 35.06 -5.71
N ASP A 499 8.87 33.97 -5.74
CA ASP A 499 8.95 33.11 -6.92
C ASP A 499 7.67 32.31 -7.12
N GLY A 500 7.05 31.83 -6.03
CA GLY A 500 5.74 31.16 -6.10
C GLY A 500 4.63 32.07 -6.62
N ARG A 501 4.59 33.34 -6.18
CA ARG A 501 3.63 34.33 -6.68
C ARG A 501 3.92 34.74 -8.12
N LEU A 502 5.19 34.90 -8.49
CA LEU A 502 5.59 35.23 -9.86
C LEU A 502 5.15 34.13 -10.83
N LEU A 503 5.35 32.86 -10.47
CA LEU A 503 4.87 31.71 -11.24
C LEU A 503 3.35 31.74 -11.42
N LEU A 504 2.59 31.95 -10.34
CA LEU A 504 1.12 32.00 -10.42
C LEU A 504 0.63 33.21 -11.22
N SER A 505 1.33 34.34 -11.13
CA SER A 505 1.03 35.52 -11.95
C SER A 505 1.25 35.23 -13.44
N GLY A 506 2.27 34.44 -13.79
CA GLY A 506 2.48 33.99 -15.16
C GLY A 506 1.37 33.05 -15.66
N PHE A 507 0.76 32.26 -14.76
CA PHE A 507 -0.49 31.54 -15.05
C PHE A 507 -1.76 32.42 -14.98
N SER A 508 -1.62 33.74 -15.10
CA SER A 508 -2.73 34.71 -15.09
C SER A 508 -3.56 34.73 -13.81
N VAL A 509 -3.01 34.30 -12.67
CA VAL A 509 -3.63 34.51 -11.36
C VAL A 509 -3.36 35.94 -10.89
N PRO A 510 -4.37 36.80 -10.73
CA PRO A 510 -4.14 38.19 -10.35
C PRO A 510 -3.77 38.30 -8.87
N PHE A 511 -2.78 39.14 -8.58
CA PHE A 511 -2.40 39.53 -7.24
C PHE A 511 -2.68 41.01 -7.01
N THR A 512 -3.28 41.34 -5.87
CA THR A 512 -3.50 42.72 -5.45
C THR A 512 -2.70 43.06 -4.20
N LYS A 513 -2.20 44.30 -4.17
CA LYS A 513 -1.82 44.92 -2.91
C LYS A 513 -3.10 45.11 -2.11
N THR A 514 -3.21 44.40 -0.99
CA THR A 514 -4.21 44.70 0.03
C THR A 514 -4.12 46.19 0.35
N LYS A 515 -5.25 46.90 0.23
CA LYS A 515 -5.37 48.30 0.66
C LYS A 515 -5.07 48.45 2.13
#